data_AF-A0A256ZS94-F1
#
_entry.id   AF-A0A256ZS94-F1
#
_cell.length_a   1.000
_cell.length_b   1.000
_cell.length_c   1.000
_cell.angle_alpha   90.00
_cell.angle_beta   90.00
_cell.angle_gamma   90.00
#
_symmetry.space_group_name_H-M   'P 1'
#
loop_
_entity.id
_entity.type
_entity.pdbx_description
1 polymer ?
#
loop_
_entity_poly.entity_id
_entity_poly.type
_entity_poly.pdbx_seq_one_letter_code
_entity_poly.pdbx_strand_id
1 'polypeptide(L)'
;MSHYLLRHKLKVRGKSGIVHIIDVVYLNGEKFIYMDLVNENYVGVITKFIVGLDVGFKAYVRASKALSNLAVEIVEKLGGILDIV
;
A
#
# COMPACT_ATOMS: atom_id res chain seq x y z
N MET A 1 19.06 1.70 -3.34
CA MET A 1 18.30 1.42 -4.57
C MET A 1 16.82 1.72 -4.31
N SER A 2 16.33 2.95 -4.49
CA SER A 2 14.88 3.26 -4.46
C SER A 2 14.63 4.70 -4.91
N HIS A 3 14.78 5.00 -6.20
CA HIS A 3 14.42 6.34 -6.70
C HIS A 3 13.24 6.35 -7.67
N TYR A 4 12.78 5.22 -8.23
CA TYR A 4 11.64 5.23 -9.15
C TYR A 4 10.84 3.93 -9.09
N LEU A 5 10.10 3.71 -8.01
CA LEU A 5 8.97 2.77 -8.09
C LEU A 5 7.91 3.41 -8.96
N LEU A 6 7.71 2.87 -10.17
CA LEU A 6 6.68 3.35 -11.06
C LEU A 6 5.32 2.99 -10.45
N ARG A 7 4.54 4.03 -10.13
CA ARG A 7 3.17 3.87 -9.62
C ARG A 7 2.22 3.78 -10.80
N HIS A 8 1.30 2.83 -10.74
CA HIS A 8 0.26 2.65 -11.75
C HIS A 8 -1.11 2.76 -11.11
N LYS A 9 -2.04 3.39 -11.81
CA LYS A 9 -3.46 3.36 -11.42
C LYS A 9 -4.09 2.07 -11.91
N LEU A 10 -4.75 1.36 -11.02
CA LEU A 10 -5.50 0.15 -11.31
C LEU A 10 -6.95 0.30 -10.85
N LYS A 11 -7.89 0.02 -11.75
CA LYS A 11 -9.31 -0.09 -11.42
C LYS A 11 -9.62 -1.53 -11.04
N VAL A 12 -10.08 -1.76 -9.82
CA VAL A 12 -10.34 -3.10 -9.27
C VAL A 12 -11.68 -3.12 -8.54
N ARG A 13 -12.40 -4.24 -8.62
CA ARG A 13 -13.63 -4.44 -7.86
C ARG A 13 -13.30 -5.18 -6.56
N GLY A 14 -13.64 -4.59 -5.42
CA GLY A 14 -13.45 -5.20 -4.10
C GLY A 14 -14.48 -6.29 -3.82
N LYS A 15 -14.26 -7.03 -2.73
CA LYS A 15 -15.20 -8.07 -2.23
C LYS A 15 -16.55 -7.46 -1.84
N SER A 16 -16.56 -6.20 -1.43
CA SER A 16 -17.77 -5.40 -1.17
C SER A 16 -18.62 -5.12 -2.42
N GLY A 17 -18.12 -5.40 -3.62
CA GLY A 17 -18.75 -5.05 -4.89
C GLY A 17 -18.48 -3.62 -5.36
N ILE A 18 -17.83 -2.78 -4.53
CA ILE A 18 -17.40 -1.42 -4.85
C ILE A 18 -16.20 -1.45 -5.78
N VAL A 19 -16.15 -0.49 -6.72
CA VAL A 19 -15.02 -0.34 -7.64
C VAL A 19 -14.09 0.75 -7.13
N HIS A 20 -12.83 0.38 -6.91
CA HIS A 20 -11.78 1.27 -6.42
C HIS A 20 -10.79 1.59 -7.54
N ILE A 21 -10.23 2.80 -7.50
CA ILE A 21 -9.06 3.17 -8.30
C ILE A 21 -7.90 3.32 -7.32
N ILE A 22 -6.92 2.43 -7.43
CA ILE A 22 -5.80 2.34 -6.49
C ILE A 22 -4.46 2.57 -7.19
N ASP A 23 -3.52 3.15 -6.46
CA ASP A 23 -2.12 3.22 -6.87
C ASP A 23 -1.38 1.96 -6.46
N VAL A 24 -0.80 1.25 -7.43
CA VAL A 24 -0.04 0.02 -7.23
C VAL A 24 1.38 0.14 -7.78
N VAL A 25 2.30 -0.61 -7.17
CA VAL A 25 3.65 -0.84 -7.68
C VAL A 25 3.79 -2.30 -8.10
N TYR A 26 4.58 -2.54 -9.14
CA TYR A 26 4.89 -3.88 -9.62
C TYR A 26 6.30 -4.26 -9.17
N LEU A 27 6.41 -5.32 -8.39
CA LEU A 27 7.67 -5.85 -7.91
C LEU A 27 7.73 -7.35 -8.23
N ASN A 28 8.73 -7.77 -9.00
CA ASN A 28 8.90 -9.16 -9.44
C ASN A 28 7.64 -9.77 -10.08
N GLY A 29 6.87 -8.96 -10.82
CA GLY A 29 5.62 -9.40 -11.47
C GLY A 29 4.39 -9.42 -10.54
N GLU A 30 4.55 -9.18 -9.24
CA GLU A 30 3.46 -9.08 -8.27
C GLU A 30 3.03 -7.61 -8.06
N LYS A 31 1.73 -7.40 -7.83
CA LYS A 31 1.12 -6.08 -7.60
C LYS A 31 1.00 -5.81 -6.11
N PHE A 32 1.44 -4.63 -5.69
CA PHE A 32 1.32 -4.18 -4.31
C PHE A 32 0.65 -2.81 -4.26
N ILE A 33 -0.27 -2.60 -3.32
CA ILE A 33 -0.82 -1.28 -3.06
C ILE A 33 0.27 -0.41 -2.46
N TYR A 34 0.50 0.77 -3.05
CA TYR A 34 1.53 1.68 -2.58
C TYR A 34 0.99 2.59 -1.46
N MET A 35 1.62 2.53 -0.29
CA MET A 35 1.32 3.38 0.87
C MET A 35 2.60 4.09 1.32
N ASP A 36 2.55 5.41 1.44
CA ASP A 36 3.70 6.22 1.84
C ASP A 36 3.41 6.95 3.15
N LEU A 37 3.85 6.35 4.25
CA LEU A 37 3.69 6.91 5.59
C LEU A 37 4.53 8.18 5.82
N VAL A 38 5.47 8.50 4.93
CA VAL A 38 6.34 9.67 5.07
C VAL A 38 5.73 10.90 4.41
N ASN A 39 5.16 10.73 3.21
CA ASN A 39 4.72 11.85 2.38
C ASN A 39 3.20 11.95 2.23
N GLU A 40 2.44 10.91 2.59
CA GLU A 40 0.98 10.95 2.58
C GLU A 40 0.44 11.26 3.97
N ASN A 41 -0.71 11.92 4.00
CA ASN A 41 -1.41 12.15 5.26
C ASN A 41 -1.99 10.84 5.81
N TYR A 42 -2.21 10.80 7.12
CA TYR A 42 -2.72 9.62 7.80
C TYR A 42 -4.05 9.10 7.23
N VAL A 43 -4.99 10.00 6.92
CA VAL A 43 -6.30 9.64 6.35
C VAL A 43 -6.17 8.95 5.00
N GLY A 44 -5.25 9.41 4.13
CA GLY A 44 -4.98 8.81 2.83
C GLY A 44 -4.42 7.39 2.97
N VAL A 45 -3.48 7.19 3.90
CA VAL A 45 -2.91 5.87 4.17
C VAL A 45 -3.95 4.89 4.72
N ILE A 46 -4.76 5.31 5.71
CA ILE A 46 -5.81 4.46 6.28
C ILE A 46 -6.87 4.11 5.23
N THR A 47 -7.23 5.04 4.36
CA THR A 47 -8.17 4.77 3.26
C THR A 47 -7.62 3.68 2.35
N LYS A 48 -6.35 3.76 1.95
CA LYS A 48 -5.69 2.72 1.15
C LYS A 48 -5.59 1.39 1.88
N PHE A 49 -5.38 1.41 3.19
CA PHE A 49 -5.38 0.21 4.03
C PHE A 49 -6.73 -0.51 4.00
N ILE A 50 -7.83 0.22 4.22
CA ILE A 50 -9.18 -0.32 4.17
C ILE A 50 -9.49 -0.88 2.77
N VAL A 51 -9.13 -0.15 1.72
CA VAL A 51 -9.29 -0.62 0.34
C VAL A 51 -8.46 -1.89 0.10
N GLY A 52 -7.24 -1.96 0.64
CA GLY A 52 -6.39 -3.15 0.56
C GLY A 52 -7.03 -4.40 1.16
N LEU A 53 -7.72 -4.27 2.31
CA LEU A 53 -8.48 -5.35 2.92
C LEU A 53 -9.64 -5.81 2.03
N ASP A 54 -10.34 -4.86 1.40
CA ASP A 54 -11.49 -5.14 0.53
C ASP A 54 -11.07 -5.82 -0.79
N VAL A 55 -9.98 -5.37 -1.42
CA VAL A 55 -9.51 -5.92 -2.71
C VAL A 55 -8.59 -7.13 -2.54
N GLY A 56 -8.05 -7.36 -1.34
CA GLY A 56 -7.17 -8.48 -1.03
C GLY A 56 -5.77 -8.38 -1.66
N PHE A 57 -5.25 -7.17 -1.84
CA PHE A 57 -3.91 -6.95 -2.37
C PHE A 57 -2.89 -6.78 -1.24
N LYS A 58 -1.68 -7.29 -1.46
CA LYS A 58 -0.53 -7.03 -0.57
C LYS A 58 -0.14 -5.56 -0.63
N ALA A 59 0.52 -5.07 0.43
CA ALA A 59 0.96 -3.68 0.52
C ALA A 59 2.46 -3.53 0.28
N TYR A 60 2.85 -2.42 -0.35
CA TYR A 60 4.20 -1.89 -0.32
C TYR A 60 4.16 -0.64 0.55
N VAL A 61 4.77 -0.70 1.72
CA VAL A 61 4.70 0.35 2.73
C VAL A 61 6.05 1.02 2.83
N ARG A 62 6.11 2.30 2.46
CA ARG A 62 7.27 3.15 2.70
C ARG A 62 7.08 3.90 4.00
N ALA A 63 8.00 3.78 4.94
CA ALA A 63 7.88 4.39 6.26
C ALA A 63 9.22 4.94 6.76
N SER A 64 9.17 5.97 7.60
CA SER A 64 10.34 6.38 8.38
C SER A 64 10.47 5.50 9.64
N LYS A 65 11.65 5.49 10.26
CA LYS A 65 11.86 4.78 11.55
C LYS A 65 10.85 5.18 12.63
N ALA A 66 10.37 6.42 12.64
CA ALA A 66 9.39 6.89 13.63
C ALA A 66 8.00 6.27 13.44
N LEU A 67 7.67 5.84 12.21
CA LEU A 67 6.37 5.29 11.84
C LEU A 67 6.41 3.78 11.64
N SER A 68 7.47 3.11 12.11
CA SER A 68 7.68 1.67 11.93
C SER A 68 6.55 0.83 12.50
N ASN A 69 5.95 1.22 13.63
CA ASN A 69 4.90 0.42 14.29
C ASN A 69 3.64 0.31 13.42
N LEU A 70 3.17 1.43 12.87
CA LEU A 70 2.02 1.44 11.96
C LEU A 70 2.34 0.72 10.66
N ALA A 71 3.58 0.87 10.16
CA ALA A 71 4.01 0.19 8.95
C ALA A 71 4.03 -1.34 9.12
N VAL A 72 4.50 -1.83 10.27
CA VAL A 72 4.47 -3.25 10.64
C VAL A 72 3.03 -3.74 10.73
N GLU A 73 2.14 -3.03 11.40
CA GLU A 73 0.72 -3.43 11.51
C GLU A 73 0.05 -3.58 10.13
N ILE A 74 0.30 -2.64 9.22
CA ILE A 74 -0.22 -2.73 7.84
C ILE A 74 0.30 -3.99 7.13
N VAL A 75 1.60 -4.27 7.23
CA VAL A 75 2.21 -5.43 6.59
C VAL A 75 1.76 -6.75 7.25
N GLU A 76 1.52 -6.79 8.55
CA GLU A 76 0.97 -7.98 9.21
C GLU A 76 -0.46 -8.29 8.77
N LYS A 77 -1.28 -7.25 8.53
CA LYS A 77 -2.69 -7.43 8.15
C LYS A 77 -2.89 -7.70 6.65
N LEU A 78 -2.13 -7.03 5.78
CA LEU A 78 -2.25 -7.16 4.33
C LEU A 78 -1.21 -8.10 3.70
N GLY A 79 -0.13 -8.38 4.41
CA GLY A 79 1.09 -8.93 3.82
C GLY A 79 1.84 -7.89 2.98
N GLY A 80 3.06 -8.24 2.57
CA GLY A 80 3.82 -7.48 1.58
C GLY A 80 5.18 -7.02 2.08
N ILE A 81 5.59 -5.81 1.66
CA ILE A 81 6.96 -5.32 1.79
C ILE A 81 6.98 -4.03 2.60
N LEU A 82 7.88 -3.97 3.57
CA LEU A 82 8.21 -2.76 4.33
C LEU A 82 9.53 -2.17 3.82
N ASP A 83 9.50 -0.94 3.33
CA ASP A 83 10.67 -0.14 2.95
C ASP A 83 10.89 0.98 3.97
N ILE A 84 11.95 0.86 4.78
CA ILE A 84 12.30 1.86 5.78
C ILE A 84 13.28 2.86 5.15
N VAL A 85 12.88 4.13 5.13
CA VAL A 85 13.66 5.27 4.59
C VAL A 85 14.09 6.28 5.64
#